data_AF-A0A6B3IAF5-F1
#
_entry.id   AF-A0A6B3IAF5-F1
#
_cell.length_a   1.000
_cell.length_b   1.000
_cell.length_c   1.000
_cell.angle_alpha   90.00
_cell.angle_beta   90.00
_cell.angle_gamma   90.00
#
_symmetry.space_group_name_H-M   'P 1'
#
loop_
_entity.id
_entity.type
_entity.pdbx_description
1 polymer ?
#
loop_
_entity_poly.entity_id
_entity_poly.type
_entity_poly.pdbx_seq_one_letter_code
_entity_poly.pdbx_strand_id
1 'polypeptide(L)' 'MYATGLPVDVDHSPEWGADRLDLDAYLRRVGYEGALDGSLKTLQQLHRAHMSTICFENIDIAVGRP' A
#
# COMPACT_ATOMS: atom_id res chain seq x y z
N MET A 1 11.67 16.78 -20.66
CA MET A 1 10.79 15.89 -21.44
C MET A 1 10.65 14.61 -20.61
N TYR A 2 9.60 14.50 -19.79
CA TYR A 2 9.46 13.39 -18.85
C TYR A 2 9.11 12.12 -19.62
N ALA A 3 9.92 11.07 -19.46
CA ALA A 3 9.66 9.76 -20.01
C ALA A 3 8.34 9.24 -19.44
N THR A 4 7.38 8.98 -20.32
CA THR A 4 6.15 8.25 -20.03
C THR A 4 6.54 6.90 -19.43
N GLY A 5 6.11 6.63 -18.20
CA GLY A 5 6.45 5.42 -17.47
C GLY A 5 6.12 4.17 -18.30
N LEU A 6 7.05 3.22 -18.30
CA LEU A 6 6.84 1.89 -18.87
C LEU A 6 5.53 1.30 -18.31
N PRO A 7 4.79 0.49 -19.08
CA PRO A 7 3.62 -0.21 -18.56
C PRO A 7 4.06 -1.00 -17.32
N VAL A 8 3.53 -0.62 -16.16
CA VAL A 8 3.73 -1.35 -14.92
C VAL A 8 2.90 -2.61 -15.07
N ASP A 9 3.55 -3.72 -15.38
CA ASP A 9 2.94 -5.03 -15.22
C ASP A 9 2.69 -5.21 -13.73
N VAL A 10 1.41 -5.22 -13.34
CA VAL A 10 1.02 -5.39 -11.94
C VAL A 10 1.21 -6.86 -11.64
N ASP A 11 2.34 -7.16 -11.01
CA ASP A 11 2.69 -8.51 -10.63
C ASP A 11 1.62 -9.10 -9.70
N HIS A 12 0.93 -10.13 -10.18
CA HIS A 12 -0.05 -10.90 -9.41
C HIS A 12 0.60 -12.11 -8.71
N SER A 13 1.93 -12.12 -8.59
CA SER A 13 2.65 -13.21 -7.94
C SER A 13 2.13 -13.46 -6.54
N PRO A 14 1.96 -14.75 -6.16
CA PRO A 14 1.44 -15.12 -4.85
C PRO A 14 2.40 -14.77 -3.71
N GLU A 15 3.64 -14.38 -4.03
CA GLU A 15 4.69 -14.01 -3.06
C GLU A 15 4.27 -12.88 -2.12
N TRP A 16 3.46 -11.94 -2.59
CA TRP A 16 2.94 -10.83 -1.79
C TRP A 16 1.64 -11.17 -1.04
N GLY A 17 1.02 -12.32 -1.34
CA GLY A 17 -0.24 -12.76 -0.72
C GLY A 17 -1.41 -11.80 -0.93
N ALA A 18 -1.45 -11.13 -2.10
CA ALA A 18 -2.44 -10.09 -2.42
C ALA A 18 -3.89 -10.60 -2.39
N ASP A 19 -4.10 -11.90 -2.59
CA ASP A 19 -5.39 -12.59 -2.48
C ASP A 19 -5.99 -12.54 -1.06
N ARG A 20 -5.15 -12.38 -0.04
CA ARG A 20 -5.55 -12.29 1.37
C ARG A 20 -5.80 -10.84 1.82
N LEU A 21 -5.48 -9.86 1.00
CA LEU A 21 -5.66 -8.44 1.33
C LEU A 21 -7.12 -8.02 1.09
N ASP A 22 -7.79 -7.59 2.15
CA ASP A 22 -9.00 -6.78 2.02
C ASP A 22 -8.59 -5.36 1.61
N LEU A 23 -8.55 -5.13 0.30
CA LEU A 23 -8.09 -3.86 -0.28
C LEU A 23 -9.03 -2.72 0.13
N ASP A 24 -10.34 -2.92 0.09
CA ASP A 24 -11.31 -1.88 0.42
C ASP A 24 -11.21 -1.45 1.89
N ALA A 25 -11.02 -2.40 2.81
CA ALA A 25 -10.80 -2.08 4.22
C ALA A 25 -9.48 -1.34 4.44
N TYR A 26 -8.40 -1.73 3.75
CA TYR A 26 -7.13 -1.03 3.82
C TYR A 26 -7.24 0.42 3.32
N LEU A 27 -7.82 0.64 2.14
CA LEU A 27 -7.99 1.98 1.56
C LEU A 27 -8.83 2.88 2.46
N ARG A 28 -9.93 2.38 3.03
CA ARG A 28 -10.72 3.09 4.05
C ARG A 28 -9.90 3.41 5.30
N ARG A 29 -9.09 2.46 5.78
CA ARG A 29 -8.26 2.64 6.98
C ARG A 29 -7.25 3.77 6.79
N VAL A 30 -6.55 3.80 5.65
CA VAL A 30 -5.56 4.85 5.36
C VAL A 30 -6.18 6.14 4.83
N GLY A 31 -7.50 6.17 4.58
CA GLY A 31 -8.21 7.34 4.07
C GLY A 31 -7.89 7.68 2.62
N TYR A 32 -7.66 6.68 1.76
CA TYR A 32 -7.37 6.88 0.34
C TYR A 32 -8.61 6.70 -0.54
N GLU A 33 -8.95 7.74 -1.31
CA GLU A 33 -10.11 7.77 -2.22
C GLU A 33 -9.70 8.07 -3.68
N GLY A 34 -8.40 7.99 -3.99
CA GLY A 34 -7.87 8.27 -5.32
C GLY A 34 -7.98 7.10 -6.31
N ALA A 35 -7.48 7.30 -7.53
CA ALA A 35 -7.48 6.29 -8.58
C ALA A 35 -6.53 5.11 -8.25
N LEU A 36 -6.87 3.91 -8.71
CA LEU A 36 -6.04 2.70 -8.58
C LEU A 36 -5.47 2.28 -9.94
N ASP A 37 -4.80 3.21 -10.60
CA ASP A 37 -4.36 3.10 -12.01
C ASP A 37 -2.89 2.66 -12.17
N GLY A 38 -2.22 2.28 -11.09
CA GLY A 38 -0.80 1.92 -11.10
C GLY A 38 0.16 3.09 -11.41
N SER A 39 -0.32 4.34 -11.40
CA SER A 39 0.51 5.50 -11.70
C SER A 39 1.45 5.89 -10.54
N LEU A 40 2.51 6.64 -10.86
CA LEU A 40 3.39 7.24 -9.85
C LEU A 40 2.62 8.13 -8.87
N LYS A 41 1.58 8.83 -9.34
CA LYS A 41 0.74 9.69 -8.50
C LYS A 41 -0.01 8.84 -7.46
N THR A 42 -0.60 7.73 -7.90
CA THR A 42 -1.29 6.76 -7.04
C THR A 42 -0.35 6.23 -5.97
N LEU A 43 0.86 5.79 -6.35
CA LEU A 43 1.87 5.30 -5.41
C LEU A 43 2.26 6.36 -4.36
N GLN A 44 2.54 7.59 -4.79
CA GLN A 44 2.92 8.68 -3.87
C GLN A 44 1.82 9.00 -2.86
N GLN A 45 0.57 9.03 -3.30
CA GLN A 45 -0.56 9.34 -2.43
C GLN A 45 -0.85 8.20 -1.46
N LEU A 46 -0.86 6.95 -1.93
CA LEU A 46 -1.03 5.77 -1.08
C LEU A 46 0.07 5.69 -0.01
N HIS A 47 1.33 5.92 -0.39
CA HIS A 47 2.44 5.91 0.55
C HIS A 47 2.28 6.98 1.64
N ARG A 48 1.91 8.21 1.27
CA ARG A 48 1.67 9.30 2.24
C ARG A 48 0.52 8.97 3.19
N ALA A 49 -0.60 8.47 2.65
CA ALA A 49 -1.77 8.08 3.42
C ALA A 49 -1.46 6.97 4.43
N HIS A 50 -0.65 5.98 4.03
CA HIS A 50 -0.15 4.94 4.93
C HIS A 50 0.70 5.55 6.05
N MET A 51 1.72 6.32 5.70
CA MET A 51 2.66 6.91 6.65
C MET A 51 2.00 7.83 7.68
N SER A 52 0.90 8.49 7.33
CA SER A 52 0.16 9.35 8.25
C SER A 52 -0.80 8.60 9.18
N THR A 53 -1.11 7.34 8.88
CA THR A 53 -2.20 6.59 9.52
C THR A 53 -1.70 5.38 10.29
N ILE A 54 -0.74 4.65 9.74
CA ILE A 54 -0.23 3.42 10.34
C ILE A 54 0.94 3.73 11.25
N CYS A 55 0.76 3.48 12.54
CA CYS A 55 1.84 3.65 13.52
C CYS A 55 2.94 2.62 13.29
N PHE A 56 4.18 3.09 13.44
CA PHE A 56 5.33 2.21 13.59
C PHE A 56 5.50 1.87 15.08
N GLU A 57 5.50 0.58 15.41
CA GLU A 57 5.63 0.09 16.79
C GLU A 57 6.25 -1.31 16.84
N ASN A 58 6.78 -1.70 18.01
CA ASN A 58 7.35 -3.03 18.28
C ASN A 58 6.84 -3.65 19.60
N ILE A 59 5.64 -3.25 20.05
CA ILE A 59 5.07 -3.59 21.35
C ILE A 59 4.89 -5.10 21.48
N ASP A 60 4.35 -5.77 20.47
CA ASP A 60 4.12 -7.22 20.53
C ASP A 60 5.44 -8.00 20.74
N ILE A 61 6.51 -7.60 20.02
CA ILE A 61 7.86 -8.15 20.23
C ILE A 61 8.33 -7.86 21.67
N ALA A 62 8.16 -6.63 22.14
CA ALA A 62 8.59 -6.22 23.47
C ALA A 62 7.86 -6.95 24.60
N VAL A 63 6.61 -7.38 24.39
CA VAL A 63 5.82 -8.17 25.35
C VAL A 63 5.87 -9.68 25.10
N GLY A 64 6.69 -10.13 24.17
CA GLY A 64 6.86 -11.56 23.85
C GLY A 64 5.62 -12.21 23.24
N ARG A 65 4.79 -11.44 22.53
CA ARG A 65 3.67 -11.97 21.73
C ARG A 65 4.17 -12.31 20.32
N PRO A 66 3.76 -13.47 19.77
CA PRO A 66 4.13 -13.89 18.41
C PRO A 66 3.44 -13.04 17.34
#